data_AF-A0AAW0I9V2-F1
#
_entry.id   AF-A0AAW0I9V2-F1
#
_cell.length_a   1.000
_cell.length_b   1.000
_cell.length_c   1.000
_cell.angle_alpha   90.00
_cell.angle_beta   90.00
_cell.angle_gamma   90.00
#
_symmetry.space_group_name_H-M   'P 1'
#
loop_
_entity.id
_entity.type
_entity.pdbx_description
1 polymer ?
#
loop_
_entity_poly.entity_id
_entity_poly.type
_entity_poly.pdbx_seq_one_letter_code
_entity_poly.pdbx_strand_id
1 'polypeptide(L)'
;MGILLVIIVTFFIGTCDGQLAFRFYAQTCPNAESIVLSVVQDAIARDPTMAAALLRLHFHDCFVEGCDGSILVDNGLTSEKRASPHQGVR
;
A
#
# COMPACT_ATOMS: atom_id res chain seq x y z
N MET A 1 -32.26 17.35 -27.88
CA MET A 1 -32.26 16.25 -26.89
C MET A 1 -30.88 15.63 -26.65
N GLY A 2 -30.08 15.31 -27.67
CA GLY A 2 -28.79 14.61 -27.47
C GLY A 2 -27.78 15.35 -26.59
N ILE A 3 -27.63 16.67 -26.75
CA ILE A 3 -26.69 17.49 -25.94
C ILE A 3 -27.11 17.50 -24.46
N LEU A 4 -28.41 17.61 -24.18
CA LEU A 4 -28.93 17.59 -22.81
C LEU A 4 -28.66 16.24 -22.15
N LEU A 5 -28.78 15.14 -22.90
CA LEU A 5 -28.47 13.79 -22.42
C LEU A 5 -26.98 13.62 -22.12
N VAL A 6 -26.09 14.17 -22.96
CA VAL A 6 -24.63 14.15 -22.75
C VAL A 6 -24.24 14.92 -21.48
N ILE A 7 -24.79 16.12 -21.26
CA ILE A 7 -24.51 16.94 -20.08
C ILE A 7 -24.95 16.22 -18.80
N ILE A 8 -26.13 15.60 -18.82
CA ILE A 8 -26.64 14.79 -17.70
C ILE A 8 -25.71 13.61 -17.42
N VAL A 9 -25.30 12.87 -18.46
CA VAL A 9 -24.38 11.73 -18.32
C VAL A 9 -23.04 12.16 -17.73
N THR A 10 -22.46 13.29 -18.18
CA THR A 10 -21.19 13.80 -17.64
C THR A 10 -21.28 14.26 -16.20
N PHE A 11 -22.45 14.72 -15.75
CA PHE A 11 -22.68 15.13 -14.36
C PHE A 11 -22.76 13.94 -13.39
N PHE A 12 -23.16 12.75 -13.88
CA PHE A 12 -23.18 11.51 -13.10
C PHE A 12 -21.85 10.75 -13.10
N ILE A 13 -20.83 11.23 -13.82
CA ILE A 13 -19.46 10.70 -13.68
C ILE A 13 -18.92 11.24 -12.36
N GLY A 14 -19.04 10.46 -11.29
CA GLY A 14 -18.53 10.81 -9.97
C GLY A 14 -17.03 11.11 -10.01
N THR A 15 -16.60 12.16 -9.31
CA THR A 15 -15.18 12.38 -9.05
C THR A 15 -14.71 11.31 -8.06
N CYS A 16 -13.62 10.61 -8.38
CA CYS A 16 -12.94 9.82 -7.36
C CYS A 16 -12.00 10.76 -6.58
N ASP A 17 -12.34 11.07 -5.34
CA ASP A 17 -11.42 11.71 -4.41
C ASP A 17 -10.70 10.62 -3.62
N GLY A 18 -9.44 10.36 -3.98
CA GLY A 18 -8.55 9.53 -3.17
C GLY A 18 -8.09 10.30 -1.94
N GLN A 19 -8.13 9.67 -0.76
CA GLN A 19 -7.71 10.33 0.50
C GLN A 19 -6.17 10.41 0.65
N LEU A 20 -5.41 9.76 -0.23
CA LEU A 20 -3.95 9.78 -0.19
C LEU A 20 -3.41 11.11 -0.73
N ALA A 21 -2.44 11.67 -0.02
CA ALA A 21 -1.76 12.90 -0.41
C ALA A 21 -0.24 12.71 -0.33
N PHE A 22 0.48 13.34 -1.27
CA PHE A 22 1.93 13.47 -1.13
C PHE A 22 2.27 14.23 0.16
N ARG A 23 3.33 13.78 0.83
CA ARG A 23 3.79 14.36 2.10
C ARG A 23 2.69 14.41 3.18
N PHE A 24 1.83 13.39 3.24
CA PHE A 24 0.76 13.27 4.24
C PHE A 24 1.25 13.53 5.68
N TYR A 25 2.47 13.09 6.02
CA TYR A 25 3.08 13.25 7.34
C TYR A 25 3.85 14.57 7.54
N ALA A 26 3.84 15.52 6.61
CA ALA A 26 4.68 16.72 6.68
C ALA A 26 4.50 17.55 7.95
N GLN A 27 3.30 17.56 8.55
CA GLN A 27 2.99 18.34 9.75
C GLN A 27 3.07 17.51 11.04
N THR A 28 2.77 16.22 10.97
CA THR A 28 2.65 15.34 12.13
C THR A 28 3.94 14.56 12.42
N CYS A 29 4.64 14.12 11.37
CA CYS A 29 5.90 13.39 11.45
C CYS A 29 6.78 13.72 10.23
N PRO A 30 7.40 14.92 10.17
CA PRO A 30 8.10 15.41 8.98
C PRO A 30 9.30 14.54 8.57
N ASN A 31 9.84 13.75 9.49
CA ASN A 31 10.98 12.86 9.25
C ASN A 31 10.56 11.41 8.93
N ALA A 32 9.26 11.11 8.77
CA ALA A 32 8.79 9.75 8.53
C ALA A 32 9.46 9.10 7.31
N GLU A 33 9.45 9.79 6.16
CA GLU A 33 10.04 9.27 4.92
C GLU A 33 11.56 9.09 5.01
N SER A 34 12.28 10.02 5.66
CA SER A 34 13.74 9.94 5.80
C SER A 34 14.17 8.84 6.78
N ILE A 35 13.42 8.64 7.87
CA ILE A 35 13.65 7.55 8.81
C ILE A 35 13.43 6.20 8.12
N VAL A 36 12.32 6.03 7.40
CA VAL A 36 12.03 4.78 6.66
C VAL A 36 13.13 4.48 5.64
N LEU A 37 13.54 5.49 4.86
CA LEU A 37 14.61 5.33 3.87
C LEU A 37 15.92 4.87 4.51
N SER A 38 16.33 5.49 5.62
CA SER A 38 17.55 5.14 6.35
C SER A 38 17.52 3.68 6.82
N VAL A 39 16.42 3.25 7.45
CA VAL A 39 16.26 1.87 7.94
C VAL A 39 16.28 0.86 6.79
N VAL A 40 15.63 1.17 5.68
CA VAL A 40 15.61 0.30 4.49
C VAL A 40 17.02 0.20 3.87
N GLN A 41 17.76 1.31 3.78
CA GLN A 41 19.14 1.30 3.28
C GLN A 41 20.05 0.43 4.17
N ASP A 42 19.96 0.57 5.49
CA ASP A 42 20.71 -0.27 6.44
C ASP A 42 20.32 -1.75 6.36
N ALA A 43 19.05 -2.07 6.11
CA ALA A 43 18.59 -3.44 5.92
C ALA A 43 19.16 -4.04 4.63
N ILE A 44 19.12 -3.30 3.52
CA ILE A 44 19.67 -3.73 2.23
C ILE A 44 21.20 -3.88 2.28
N ALA A 45 21.89 -2.99 2.98
CA ALA A 45 23.34 -3.09 3.17
C ALA A 45 23.76 -4.36 3.92
N ARG A 46 22.91 -4.85 4.83
CA ARG A 46 23.13 -6.10 5.59
C ARG A 46 22.70 -7.34 4.81
N ASP A 47 21.58 -7.27 4.10
CA ASP A 47 21.07 -8.35 3.25
C ASP A 47 20.50 -7.72 1.95
N PRO A 48 21.21 -7.81 0.82
CA PRO A 48 20.76 -7.25 -0.46
C PRO A 48 19.41 -7.80 -0.93
N THR A 49 19.00 -8.98 -0.48
CA THR A 49 17.71 -9.57 -0.86
C THR A 49 16.52 -8.88 -0.18
N MET A 50 16.75 -8.02 0.83
CA MET A 50 15.71 -7.24 1.50
C MET A 50 14.96 -6.30 0.56
N ALA A 51 15.61 -5.77 -0.47
CA ALA A 51 14.95 -4.94 -1.46
C ALA A 51 13.80 -5.70 -2.17
N ALA A 52 14.09 -6.93 -2.61
CA ALA A 52 13.10 -7.79 -3.25
C ALA A 52 12.04 -8.28 -2.25
N ALA A 53 12.44 -8.59 -1.01
CA ALA A 53 11.52 -9.03 0.03
C ALA A 53 10.48 -7.95 0.40
N LEU A 54 10.91 -6.70 0.62
CA LEU A 54 10.01 -5.59 0.96
C LEU A 54 9.07 -5.24 -0.20
N LEU A 55 9.57 -5.26 -1.44
CA LEU A 55 8.72 -5.03 -2.61
C LEU A 55 7.67 -6.13 -2.76
N ARG A 56 8.07 -7.39 -2.59
CA ARG A 56 7.15 -8.53 -2.63
C ARG A 56 6.11 -8.46 -1.52
N LEU A 57 6.52 -8.11 -0.30
CA LEU A 57 5.62 -7.95 0.83
C LEU A 57 4.54 -6.90 0.53
N HIS A 58 4.92 -5.73 0.03
CA HIS A 58 3.96 -4.68 -0.35
C HIS A 58 2.99 -5.13 -1.45
N PHE A 59 3.49 -5.85 -2.46
CA PHE A 59 2.65 -6.44 -3.50
C PHE A 59 1.63 -7.44 -2.92
N HIS A 60 2.07 -8.33 -2.05
CA HIS A 60 1.21 -9.37 -1.47
C HIS A 60 0.14 -8.79 -0.54
N ASP A 61 0.46 -7.72 0.20
CA ASP A 61 -0.50 -6.98 1.03
C ASP A 61 -1.59 -6.36 0.13
N CYS A 62 -1.18 -5.51 -0.82
CA CYS A 62 -2.12 -4.79 -1.67
C CYS A 62 -3.03 -5.67 -2.55
N PHE A 63 -2.64 -6.91 -2.84
CA PHE A 63 -3.39 -7.79 -3.73
C PHE A 63 -4.58 -8.48 -3.03
N VAL A 64 -4.55 -8.59 -1.70
CA VAL A 64 -5.60 -9.23 -0.90
C VAL A 64 -6.23 -8.15 -0.04
N GLU A 65 -7.50 -7.82 -0.30
CA GLU A 65 -8.31 -6.88 0.50
C GLU A 65 -7.80 -5.42 0.60
N GLY A 66 -6.57 -5.11 0.18
CA GLY A 66 -6.06 -3.75 -0.01
C GLY A 66 -4.70 -3.51 0.65
N CYS A 67 -4.13 -2.32 0.48
CA CYS A 67 -2.86 -1.93 1.09
C CYS A 67 -3.07 -1.48 2.54
N ASP A 68 -3.46 -2.38 3.42
CA ASP A 68 -3.86 -2.08 4.80
C ASP A 68 -2.93 -2.67 5.87
N GLY A 69 -1.90 -3.43 5.47
CA GLY A 69 -0.94 -4.05 6.38
C GLY A 69 -1.45 -5.32 7.08
N SER A 70 -2.59 -5.87 6.67
CA SER A 70 -3.21 -7.07 7.24
C SER A 70 -2.28 -8.29 7.24
N ILE A 71 -1.42 -8.44 6.21
CA ILE A 71 -0.44 -9.53 6.10
C ILE A 71 0.58 -9.54 7.26
N LEU A 72 0.80 -8.40 7.92
CA LEU A 72 1.75 -8.26 9.02
C LEU A 72 1.18 -8.76 10.36
N VAL A 73 -0.13 -8.94 10.46
CA VAL A 73 -0.83 -9.28 11.71
C VAL A 73 -0.82 -10.79 11.95
N ASP A 74 -0.08 -11.25 12.98
CA ASP A 74 -0.11 -12.65 13.42
C ASP A 74 -1.13 -12.83 14.55
N ASN A 75 -2.34 -13.26 14.18
CA ASN A 75 -3.41 -13.65 15.10
C ASN A 75 -3.54 -15.19 15.24
N GLY A 76 -2.48 -15.94 14.97
CA GLY A 76 -2.45 -17.40 15.10
C GLY A 76 -2.92 -18.12 13.83
N LEU A 77 -3.82 -19.09 13.98
CA LEU A 77 -4.21 -19.99 12.87
C LEU A 77 -5.00 -19.31 11.75
N THR A 78 -5.62 -18.17 12.05
CA THR A 78 -6.44 -17.39 11.10
C THR A 78 -5.66 -16.27 10.42
N SER A 79 -4.34 -16.19 10.64
CA SER A 79 -3.53 -15.09 10.11
C SER A 79 -3.36 -15.23 8.61
N GLU A 80 -3.63 -14.15 7.88
CA GLU A 80 -3.38 -14.04 6.44
C GLU A 80 -1.91 -14.38 6.12
N LYS A 81 -0.99 -13.99 7.01
CA LYS A 81 0.44 -14.33 6.93
C LYS A 81 0.69 -15.82 6.67
N ARG A 82 -0.18 -16.70 7.16
CA ARG A 82 -0.07 -18.16 7.03
C ARG A 82 -0.87 -18.73 5.86
N ALA A 83 -1.64 -17.91 5.15
CA ALA A 83 -2.42 -18.37 4.03
C ALA A 83 -1.50 -18.77 2.87
N SER A 84 -1.91 -19.81 2.14
CA SER A 84 -1.13 -20.40 1.05
C SER A 84 -0.61 -19.36 0.03
N PRO A 85 -1.40 -18.33 -0.38
CA PRO A 85 -0.92 -17.32 -1.32
C PRO A 85 0.28 -16.49 -0.84
N HIS A 86 0.54 -16.41 0.47
CA HIS A 86 1.65 -15.63 1.03
C HIS A 86 2.87 -16.50 1.37
N GLN A 87 2.88 -17.77 0.96
CA GLN A 87 4.05 -18.63 1.16
C GLN A 87 5.30 -18.05 0.46
N GLY A 88 6.39 -17.96 1.23
CA GLY A 88 7.66 -17.42 0.76
C GLY A 88 7.77 -15.90 0.78
N VAL A 89 6.75 -15.20 1.29
CA VAL A 89 6.93 -13.82 1.79
C VAL A 89 7.74 -13.90 3.08
N ARG A 90 8.79 -13.08 3.18
CA ARG A 90 9.71 -13.02 4.31
C ARG A 90 9.18 -12.13 5.42
#